data_AF-A0A929JXM5-F1
#
_entry.id   AF-A0A929JXM5-F1
#
_cell.length_a   1.000
_cell.length_b   1.000
_cell.length_c   1.000
_cell.angle_alpha   90.00
_cell.angle_beta   90.00
_cell.angle_gamma   90.00
#
_symmetry.space_group_name_H-M   'P 1'
#
loop_
_entity.id
_entity.type
_entity.pdbx_description
1 polymer ?
#
loop_
_entity_poly.entity_id
_entity_poly.type
_entity_poly.pdbx_seq_one_letter_code
_entity_poly.pdbx_strand_id
1 'polypeptide(L)'
;MKIIFAAALLLLLASCRKTNDDASSTSRVKVINEGIPKYTSADVAAEVDGMLTEKPKLVVLMIGTNDVSRMGPYSDYADNLTHIIGRIKHAGARVLLMSPPPRGIDVITSPDYFLNDRNDTIETINDSLARELNCYYLNINKAFKDAGTPNATKNSMVYNAINNASKPDGIHLTITGKEFIADTLAAYIKQNFTEDEYLIVVCMGDSLTAGGSTGYPAYLQKKLRAK
;
A
#
# COMPACT_ATOMS: atom_id res chain seq x y z
N MET A 1 54.56 32.02 57.50
CA MET A 1 53.61 30.99 57.94
C MET A 1 52.32 31.20 57.15
N LYS A 2 51.85 30.17 56.44
CA LYS A 2 50.92 30.26 55.30
C LYS A 2 49.54 30.83 55.71
N ILE A 3 49.12 31.87 55.00
CA ILE A 3 47.72 32.22 54.75
C ILE A 3 47.41 31.65 53.35
N ILE A 4 46.25 31.03 53.15
CA ILE A 4 45.37 31.18 51.97
C ILE A 4 44.22 30.16 52.02
N PHE A 5 43.03 30.72 52.19
CA PHE A 5 41.71 30.46 51.60
C PHE A 5 41.20 29.03 51.35
N ALA A 6 40.07 28.74 52.00
CA ALA A 6 39.07 27.78 51.56
C ALA A 6 38.49 28.21 50.20
N ALA A 7 38.61 27.35 49.19
CA ALA A 7 37.88 27.48 47.95
C ALA A 7 36.54 26.75 48.08
N ALA A 8 35.44 27.51 48.14
CA ALA A 8 34.09 26.99 48.01
C ALA A 8 33.91 26.52 46.55
N LEU A 9 33.73 25.22 46.37
CA LEU A 9 33.39 24.62 45.08
C LEU A 9 31.92 24.89 44.80
N LEU A 10 31.64 25.94 44.03
CA LEU A 10 30.31 26.27 43.55
C LEU A 10 29.94 25.28 42.41
N LEU A 11 29.22 24.20 42.74
CA LEU A 11 28.59 23.35 41.74
C LEU A 11 27.46 24.14 41.06
N LEU A 12 27.72 24.63 39.85
CA LEU A 12 26.68 25.05 38.91
C LEU A 12 25.92 23.80 38.45
N LEU A 13 24.82 23.47 39.12
CA LEU A 13 23.79 22.62 38.54
C LEU A 13 23.13 23.43 37.42
N ALA A 14 23.60 23.23 36.19
CA ALA A 14 22.83 23.58 35.01
C ALA A 14 21.57 22.69 34.99
N SER A 15 20.50 23.17 35.62
CA SER A 15 19.16 22.63 35.41
C SER A 15 18.76 22.99 33.99
N CYS A 16 19.11 22.12 33.05
CA CYS A 16 18.51 22.14 31.74
C CYS A 16 17.05 21.72 31.94
N ARG A 17 16.17 22.71 32.14
CA ARG A 17 14.73 22.51 32.00
C ARG A 17 14.55 21.90 30.62
N LYS A 18 14.13 20.63 30.56
CA LYS A 18 13.48 20.10 29.36
C LYS A 18 12.31 21.04 29.11
N THR A 19 12.43 21.91 28.12
CA THR A 19 11.23 22.43 27.48
C THR A 19 10.52 21.18 26.98
N ASN A 20 9.29 21.00 27.42
CA ASN A 20 8.35 20.17 26.68
C ASN A 20 8.15 20.89 25.36
N ASP A 21 9.10 20.69 24.44
CA ASP A 21 8.84 20.92 23.05
C ASP A 21 7.82 19.84 22.70
N ASP A 22 6.55 20.24 22.72
CA ASP A 22 5.51 19.67 21.88
C ASP A 22 5.97 19.83 20.42
N ALA A 23 7.01 19.10 20.04
CA ALA A 23 7.36 18.83 18.67
C ALA A 23 6.26 17.89 18.17
N SER A 24 5.12 18.50 17.84
CA SER A 24 4.12 17.95 16.94
C SER A 24 4.83 17.63 15.63
N SER A 25 5.49 16.47 15.58
CA SER A 25 6.00 15.83 14.37
C SER A 25 4.79 15.52 13.49
N THR A 26 4.36 16.52 12.72
CA THR A 26 3.44 16.28 11.62
C THR A 26 4.29 15.64 10.53
N SER A 27 4.37 14.31 10.53
CA SER A 27 4.97 13.58 9.43
C SER A 27 4.38 14.12 8.11
N ARG A 28 5.24 14.70 7.29
CA ARG A 28 4.83 15.35 6.04
C ARG A 28 4.70 14.24 5.00
N VAL A 29 3.48 13.75 4.80
CA VAL A 29 3.20 12.66 3.85
C VAL A 29 2.60 13.18 2.55
N LYS A 30 3.17 12.78 1.41
CA LYS A 30 2.63 12.97 0.05
C LYS A 30 2.35 11.59 -0.55
N VAL A 31 1.12 11.35 -0.98
CA VAL A 31 0.72 10.15 -1.71
C VAL A 31 0.48 10.52 -3.17
N ILE A 32 1.07 9.76 -4.07
CA ILE A 32 0.99 9.94 -5.52
C ILE A 32 0.30 8.72 -6.12
N ASN A 33 -0.65 8.94 -7.04
CA ASN A 33 -1.40 7.89 -7.71
C ASN A 33 -0.80 7.65 -9.10
N GLU A 34 -0.12 6.52 -9.27
CA GLU A 34 0.40 6.00 -10.55
C GLU A 34 -0.38 4.72 -10.95
N GLY A 35 -1.67 4.69 -10.65
CA GLY A 35 -2.59 3.62 -11.06
C GLY A 35 -3.12 3.88 -12.46
N ILE A 36 -2.88 2.95 -13.38
CA ILE A 36 -3.29 3.08 -14.78
C ILE A 36 -4.31 1.99 -15.14
N PRO A 37 -5.55 2.34 -15.54
CA PRO A 37 -6.56 1.34 -15.86
C PRO A 37 -6.09 0.34 -16.91
N LYS A 38 -6.46 -0.94 -16.71
CA LYS A 38 -6.11 -2.09 -17.57
C LYS A 38 -4.64 -2.54 -17.57
N TYR A 39 -3.75 -1.87 -16.82
CA TYR A 39 -2.36 -2.30 -16.72
C TYR A 39 -2.24 -3.70 -16.13
N THR A 40 -1.31 -4.46 -16.69
CA THR A 40 -0.78 -5.72 -16.16
C THR A 40 0.57 -5.49 -15.50
N SER A 41 1.11 -6.52 -14.88
CA SER A 41 2.50 -6.51 -14.39
C SER A 41 3.51 -6.18 -15.50
N ALA A 42 3.29 -6.65 -16.74
CA ALA A 42 4.15 -6.35 -17.87
C ALA A 42 4.14 -4.86 -18.24
N ASP A 43 2.97 -4.23 -18.21
CA ASP A 43 2.81 -2.81 -18.51
C ASP A 43 3.53 -1.95 -17.44
N VAL A 44 3.35 -2.29 -16.15
CA VAL A 44 4.08 -1.61 -15.06
C VAL A 44 5.59 -1.83 -15.19
N ALA A 45 6.03 -3.04 -15.52
CA ALA A 45 7.45 -3.34 -15.71
C ALA A 45 8.10 -2.50 -16.82
N ALA A 46 7.36 -2.24 -17.91
CA ALA A 46 7.84 -1.41 -19.01
C ALA A 46 7.99 0.09 -18.65
N GLU A 47 7.21 0.58 -17.67
CA GLU A 47 7.10 2.02 -17.37
C GLU A 47 7.60 2.42 -15.98
N VAL A 48 8.02 1.45 -15.15
CA VAL A 48 8.36 1.64 -13.73
C VAL A 48 9.32 2.81 -13.48
N ASP A 49 10.31 3.01 -14.35
CA ASP A 49 11.28 4.10 -14.19
C ASP A 49 10.64 5.50 -14.28
N GLY A 50 9.65 5.67 -15.17
CA GLY A 50 8.89 6.92 -15.30
C GLY A 50 8.04 7.22 -14.07
N MET A 51 7.54 6.17 -13.41
CA MET A 51 6.74 6.27 -12.19
C MET A 51 7.58 6.58 -10.93
N LEU A 52 8.91 6.59 -11.04
CA LEU A 52 9.85 6.83 -9.93
C LEU A 52 10.45 8.25 -9.91
N THR A 53 10.01 9.12 -10.82
CA THR A 53 10.57 10.49 -11.01
C THR A 53 10.49 11.38 -9.76
N GLU A 54 9.48 11.17 -8.92
CA GLU A 54 9.27 11.89 -7.66
C GLU A 54 10.16 11.41 -6.50
N LYS A 55 11.06 10.45 -6.76
CA LYS A 55 12.00 9.87 -5.79
C LYS A 55 11.30 9.40 -4.51
N PRO A 56 10.35 8.46 -4.63
CA PRO A 56 9.59 7.97 -3.47
C PRO A 56 10.51 7.33 -2.44
N LYS A 57 10.10 7.40 -1.17
CA LYS A 57 10.71 6.58 -0.10
C LYS A 57 10.01 5.25 0.09
N LEU A 58 8.76 5.17 -0.36
CA LEU A 58 7.93 3.98 -0.36
C LEU A 58 7.16 3.90 -1.68
N VAL A 59 7.25 2.77 -2.35
CA VAL A 59 6.33 2.41 -3.42
C VAL A 59 5.38 1.33 -2.92
N VAL A 60 4.10 1.58 -3.06
CA VAL A 60 3.03 0.61 -2.85
C VAL A 60 2.63 0.07 -4.22
N LEU A 61 2.76 -1.23 -4.41
CA LEU A 61 2.43 -1.89 -5.68
C LEU A 61 1.26 -2.85 -5.48
N MET A 62 0.11 -2.54 -6.09
CA MET A 62 -1.02 -3.46 -6.20
C MET A 62 -1.33 -3.69 -7.68
N ILE A 63 -0.84 -4.80 -8.21
CA ILE A 63 -1.00 -5.21 -9.62
C ILE A 63 -1.30 -6.71 -9.69
N GLY A 64 -1.98 -7.15 -10.76
CA GLY A 64 -2.33 -8.55 -10.95
C GLY A 64 -3.79 -8.77 -11.32
N THR A 65 -4.67 -7.78 -11.14
CA THR A 65 -6.09 -7.92 -11.50
C THR A 65 -6.23 -8.21 -12.99
N ASN A 66 -5.50 -7.50 -13.85
CA ASN A 66 -5.57 -7.75 -15.30
C ASN A 66 -4.76 -8.97 -15.72
N ASP A 67 -3.66 -9.30 -15.05
CA ASP A 67 -2.89 -10.51 -15.29
C ASP A 67 -3.73 -11.78 -15.07
N VAL A 68 -4.50 -11.80 -13.97
CA VAL A 68 -5.48 -12.85 -13.69
C VAL A 68 -6.58 -12.88 -14.74
N SER A 69 -7.16 -11.72 -15.08
CA SER A 69 -8.23 -11.64 -16.09
C SER A 69 -7.78 -12.07 -17.49
N ARG A 70 -6.51 -11.81 -17.85
CA ARG A 70 -5.91 -12.19 -19.14
C ARG A 70 -5.35 -13.63 -19.12
N MET A 71 -5.35 -14.29 -17.96
CA MET A 71 -4.88 -15.67 -17.78
C MET A 71 -3.44 -15.90 -18.26
N GLY A 72 -2.56 -14.90 -18.10
CA GLY A 72 -1.14 -15.02 -18.46
C GLY A 72 -0.40 -16.06 -17.61
N PRO A 73 0.78 -16.55 -18.03
CA PRO A 73 1.59 -17.46 -17.22
C PRO A 73 1.97 -16.84 -15.87
N TYR A 74 1.96 -17.66 -14.82
CA TYR A 74 2.40 -17.21 -13.49
C TYR A 74 3.89 -16.86 -13.45
N SER A 75 4.71 -17.53 -14.27
CA SER A 75 6.12 -17.21 -14.45
C SER A 75 6.31 -15.77 -14.91
N ASP A 76 5.56 -15.35 -15.93
CA ASP A 76 5.66 -14.00 -16.49
C ASP A 76 5.28 -12.95 -15.44
N TYR A 77 4.22 -13.21 -14.66
CA TYR A 77 3.84 -12.35 -13.55
C TYR A 77 4.94 -12.25 -12.49
N ALA A 78 5.54 -13.37 -12.10
CA ALA A 78 6.63 -13.40 -11.11
C ALA A 78 7.90 -12.69 -11.61
N ASP A 79 8.27 -12.89 -12.89
CA ASP A 79 9.41 -12.24 -13.53
C ASP A 79 9.22 -10.73 -13.62
N ASN A 80 8.02 -10.29 -14.01
CA ASN A 80 7.67 -8.86 -14.05
C ASN A 80 7.74 -8.23 -12.66
N LEU A 81 7.18 -8.88 -11.63
CA LEU A 81 7.28 -8.37 -10.26
C LEU A 81 8.72 -8.30 -9.77
N THR A 82 9.52 -9.33 -10.03
CA THR A 82 10.94 -9.35 -9.67
C THR A 82 11.67 -8.18 -10.32
N HIS A 83 11.41 -7.91 -11.61
CA HIS A 83 11.95 -6.76 -12.31
C HIS A 83 11.52 -5.43 -11.67
N ILE A 84 10.22 -5.21 -11.47
CA ILE A 84 9.66 -3.99 -10.89
C ILE A 84 10.26 -3.72 -9.50
N ILE A 85 10.28 -4.73 -8.63
CA ILE A 85 10.84 -4.65 -7.27
C ILE A 85 12.32 -4.26 -7.34
N GLY A 86 13.08 -4.88 -8.24
CA GLY A 86 14.48 -4.56 -8.47
C GLY A 86 14.69 -3.09 -8.87
N ARG A 87 13.89 -2.58 -9.82
CA ARG A 87 13.97 -1.17 -10.26
C ARG A 87 13.65 -0.20 -9.13
N ILE A 88 12.58 -0.45 -8.37
CA ILE A 88 12.19 0.40 -7.24
C ILE A 88 13.30 0.46 -6.18
N LYS A 89 13.86 -0.70 -5.83
CA LYS A 89 14.96 -0.79 -4.85
C LYS A 89 16.23 -0.09 -5.34
N HIS A 90 16.56 -0.25 -6.62
CA HIS A 90 17.71 0.44 -7.22
C HIS A 90 17.56 1.97 -7.17
N ALA A 91 16.32 2.48 -7.29
CA ALA A 91 16.01 3.89 -7.11
C ALA A 91 16.06 4.37 -5.62
N GLY A 92 16.36 3.47 -4.67
CA GLY A 92 16.50 3.79 -3.25
C GLY A 92 15.19 3.78 -2.46
N ALA A 93 14.09 3.30 -3.06
CA ALA A 93 12.79 3.23 -2.40
C ALA A 93 12.54 1.86 -1.76
N ARG A 94 11.79 1.84 -0.65
CA ARG A 94 11.24 0.60 -0.09
C ARG A 94 10.03 0.17 -0.92
N VAL A 95 9.79 -1.14 -0.98
CA VAL A 95 8.63 -1.71 -1.68
C VAL A 95 7.66 -2.29 -0.65
N LEU A 96 6.38 -1.98 -0.80
CA LEU A 96 5.26 -2.66 -0.16
C LEU A 96 4.39 -3.28 -1.26
N LEU A 97 4.42 -4.60 -1.36
CA LEU A 97 3.54 -5.35 -2.25
C LEU A 97 2.16 -5.52 -1.60
N MET A 98 1.12 -5.40 -2.41
CA MET A 98 -0.25 -5.71 -2.05
C MET A 98 -0.84 -6.73 -3.02
N SER A 99 -1.45 -7.78 -2.51
CA SER A 99 -2.28 -8.69 -3.31
C SER A 99 -3.54 -7.94 -3.82
N PRO A 100 -4.04 -8.20 -5.03
CA PRO A 100 -5.37 -7.73 -5.41
C PRO A 100 -6.47 -8.32 -4.51
N PRO A 101 -7.55 -7.58 -4.20
CA PRO A 101 -8.68 -8.12 -3.45
C PRO A 101 -9.37 -9.28 -4.20
N PRO A 102 -10.12 -10.16 -3.49
CA PRO A 102 -10.95 -11.18 -4.12
C PRO A 102 -12.02 -10.58 -5.04
N ARG A 103 -12.46 -11.38 -6.01
CA ARG A 103 -13.51 -11.05 -6.96
C ARG A 103 -14.89 -11.47 -6.43
N GLY A 104 -15.92 -10.79 -6.93
CA GLY A 104 -17.33 -10.87 -6.51
C GLY A 104 -17.92 -12.27 -6.33
N ILE A 105 -19.12 -12.33 -5.74
CA ILE A 105 -19.79 -13.59 -5.36
C ILE A 105 -20.95 -14.02 -6.28
N ASP A 106 -21.49 -13.12 -7.12
CA ASP A 106 -22.35 -13.52 -8.26
C ASP A 106 -21.53 -14.28 -9.32
N VAL A 107 -20.21 -14.28 -9.11
CA VAL A 107 -19.07 -14.89 -9.77
C VAL A 107 -18.66 -16.17 -8.97
N ILE A 108 -19.56 -16.78 -8.19
CA ILE A 108 -19.46 -18.18 -7.71
C ILE A 108 -20.52 -19.00 -8.45
N THR A 109 -20.48 -18.92 -9.77
CA THR A 109 -21.00 -19.96 -10.65
C THR A 109 -19.86 -20.34 -11.58
N SER A 110 -19.66 -21.63 -11.90
CA SER A 110 -18.65 -22.03 -12.88
C SER A 110 -18.90 -21.24 -14.17
N PRO A 111 -17.93 -20.45 -14.70
CA PRO A 111 -16.47 -20.62 -14.63
C PRO A 111 -15.70 -19.70 -13.66
N ASP A 112 -16.37 -18.97 -12.79
CA ASP A 112 -15.82 -17.81 -12.12
C ASP A 112 -14.96 -18.07 -10.86
N TYR A 113 -15.12 -19.25 -10.23
CA TYR A 113 -14.25 -19.70 -9.12
C TYR A 113 -12.77 -19.75 -9.53
N PHE A 114 -12.52 -20.13 -10.78
CA PHE A 114 -11.17 -20.21 -11.34
C PHE A 114 -10.42 -18.89 -11.25
N LEU A 115 -11.07 -17.73 -11.45
CA LEU A 115 -10.37 -16.45 -11.36
C LEU A 115 -10.01 -16.08 -9.92
N ASN A 116 -10.80 -16.51 -8.93
CA ASN A 116 -10.42 -16.37 -7.52
C ASN A 116 -9.28 -17.34 -7.15
N ASP A 117 -9.27 -18.57 -7.66
CA ASP A 117 -8.12 -19.49 -7.49
C ASP A 117 -6.84 -18.90 -8.09
N ARG A 118 -6.95 -18.31 -9.29
CA ARG A 118 -5.82 -17.60 -9.89
C ARG A 118 -5.38 -16.39 -9.07
N ASN A 119 -6.33 -15.65 -8.50
CA ASN A 119 -6.05 -14.52 -7.63
C ASN A 119 -5.33 -14.95 -6.34
N ASP A 120 -5.71 -16.09 -5.78
CA ASP A 120 -5.07 -16.68 -4.60
C ASP A 120 -3.69 -17.25 -4.94
N THR A 121 -3.50 -17.74 -6.17
CA THR A 121 -2.18 -18.17 -6.65
C THR A 121 -1.22 -16.98 -6.77
N ILE A 122 -1.64 -15.85 -7.36
CA ILE A 122 -0.78 -14.67 -7.44
C ILE A 122 -0.53 -14.02 -6.08
N GLU A 123 -1.47 -14.15 -5.13
CA GLU A 123 -1.27 -13.76 -3.74
C GLU A 123 -0.10 -14.54 -3.12
N THR A 124 -0.06 -15.87 -3.31
CA THR A 124 1.04 -16.71 -2.82
C THR A 124 2.38 -16.38 -3.49
N ILE A 125 2.36 -16.02 -4.78
CA ILE A 125 3.55 -15.52 -5.49
C ILE A 125 4.03 -14.21 -4.87
N ASN A 126 3.13 -13.26 -4.59
CA ASN A 126 3.47 -11.97 -4.00
C ASN A 126 4.12 -12.13 -2.62
N ASP A 127 3.55 -12.98 -1.76
CA ASP A 127 4.10 -13.27 -0.43
C ASP A 127 5.50 -13.91 -0.54
N SER A 128 5.65 -14.88 -1.44
CA SER A 128 6.93 -15.56 -1.66
C SER A 128 8.01 -14.61 -2.17
N LEU A 129 7.70 -13.80 -3.19
CA LEU A 129 8.62 -12.79 -3.71
C LEU A 129 8.93 -11.71 -2.68
N ALA A 130 7.96 -11.30 -1.85
CA ALA A 130 8.22 -10.33 -0.80
C ALA A 130 9.23 -10.84 0.23
N ARG A 131 9.12 -12.12 0.60
CA ARG A 131 10.07 -12.80 1.50
C ARG A 131 11.44 -12.96 0.84
N GLU A 132 11.49 -13.48 -0.39
CA GLU A 132 12.74 -13.74 -1.13
C GLU A 132 13.50 -12.46 -1.45
N LEU A 133 12.80 -11.42 -1.88
CA LEU A 133 13.39 -10.15 -2.27
C LEU A 133 13.46 -9.17 -1.10
N ASN A 134 13.10 -9.56 0.12
CA ASN A 134 13.12 -8.73 1.33
C ASN A 134 12.41 -7.38 1.15
N CYS A 135 11.11 -7.42 0.87
CA CYS A 135 10.24 -6.26 0.87
C CYS A 135 9.00 -6.47 1.73
N TYR A 136 8.27 -5.40 1.99
CA TYR A 136 7.05 -5.47 2.79
C TYR A 136 5.91 -6.10 1.99
N TYR A 137 4.98 -6.73 2.69
CA TYR A 137 3.80 -7.34 2.10
C TYR A 137 2.55 -7.04 2.94
N LEU A 138 1.47 -6.69 2.26
CA LEU A 138 0.14 -6.50 2.84
C LEU A 138 -0.89 -7.30 2.04
N ASN A 139 -1.41 -8.36 2.65
CA ASN A 139 -2.37 -9.27 2.04
C ASN A 139 -3.80 -8.70 2.09
N ILE A 140 -4.11 -7.81 1.15
CA ILE A 140 -5.46 -7.25 0.97
C ILE A 140 -6.49 -8.32 0.58
N ASN A 141 -6.08 -9.38 -0.13
CA ASN A 141 -6.96 -10.47 -0.51
C ASN A 141 -7.56 -11.10 0.76
N LYS A 142 -6.68 -11.49 1.70
CA LYS A 142 -7.06 -12.01 3.01
C LYS A 142 -7.85 -10.99 3.82
N ALA A 143 -7.44 -9.72 3.85
CA ALA A 143 -8.15 -8.69 4.61
C ALA A 143 -9.62 -8.53 4.18
N PHE A 144 -9.89 -8.61 2.87
CA PHE A 144 -11.26 -8.60 2.34
C PHE A 144 -12.03 -9.86 2.73
N LYS A 145 -11.42 -11.05 2.58
CA LYS A 145 -12.03 -12.33 2.97
C LYS A 145 -12.38 -12.36 4.47
N ASP A 146 -11.47 -11.92 5.32
CA ASP A 146 -11.67 -11.84 6.77
C ASP A 146 -12.78 -10.84 7.14
N ALA A 147 -12.96 -9.78 6.35
CA ALA A 147 -14.06 -8.83 6.48
C ALA A 147 -15.39 -9.34 5.87
N GLY A 148 -15.44 -10.58 5.37
CA GLY A 148 -16.64 -11.19 4.80
C GLY A 148 -17.07 -10.56 3.47
N THR A 149 -16.13 -10.04 2.68
CA THR A 149 -16.40 -9.37 1.39
C THR A 149 -15.47 -9.90 0.29
N PRO A 150 -15.91 -9.92 -0.99
CA PRO A 150 -17.25 -9.58 -1.49
C PRO A 150 -18.36 -10.50 -0.98
N ASN A 151 -19.61 -10.00 -1.03
CA ASN A 151 -20.83 -10.72 -0.65
C ASN A 151 -22.05 -10.24 -1.47
N ALA A 152 -23.18 -10.93 -1.36
CA ALA A 152 -24.38 -10.69 -2.20
C ALA A 152 -25.18 -9.45 -1.82
N THR A 153 -24.61 -8.58 -0.98
CA THR A 153 -25.38 -7.54 -0.31
C THR A 153 -24.98 -6.16 -0.80
N LYS A 154 -25.81 -5.17 -0.48
CA LYS A 154 -25.52 -3.75 -0.73
C LYS A 154 -24.21 -3.30 -0.07
N ASN A 155 -23.76 -3.99 0.98
CA ASN A 155 -22.58 -3.64 1.77
C ASN A 155 -21.28 -4.28 1.25
N SER A 156 -21.33 -5.04 0.15
CA SER A 156 -20.11 -5.57 -0.47
C SER A 156 -19.13 -4.43 -0.82
N MET A 157 -17.85 -4.66 -0.54
CA MET A 157 -16.76 -3.73 -0.88
C MET A 157 -16.37 -3.76 -2.36
N VAL A 158 -16.86 -4.76 -3.09
CA VAL A 158 -16.72 -4.91 -4.54
C VAL A 158 -18.10 -4.77 -5.19
N TYR A 159 -18.17 -4.20 -6.39
CA TYR A 159 -19.42 -4.03 -7.11
C TYR A 159 -20.11 -5.37 -7.42
N ASN A 160 -21.43 -5.41 -7.21
CA ASN A 160 -22.32 -6.52 -7.50
C ASN A 160 -23.67 -5.99 -8.02
N ALA A 161 -24.60 -6.87 -8.38
CA ALA A 161 -25.90 -6.50 -8.92
C ALA A 161 -26.75 -5.63 -7.96
N ILE A 162 -26.52 -5.75 -6.64
CA ILE A 162 -27.30 -5.08 -5.60
C ILE A 162 -26.78 -3.66 -5.30
N ASN A 163 -25.46 -3.47 -5.23
CA ASN A 163 -24.85 -2.17 -4.89
C ASN A 163 -24.53 -1.31 -6.13
N ASN A 164 -24.44 -1.92 -7.32
CA ASN A 164 -24.13 -1.21 -8.55
C ASN A 164 -24.70 -1.92 -9.79
N ALA A 165 -26.02 -1.83 -9.99
CA ALA A 165 -26.72 -2.47 -11.10
C ALA A 165 -26.24 -2.03 -12.49
N SER A 166 -25.66 -0.83 -12.64
CA SER A 166 -25.12 -0.37 -13.93
C SER A 166 -23.72 -0.89 -14.23
N LYS A 167 -22.99 -1.37 -13.22
CA LYS A 167 -21.66 -1.95 -13.36
C LYS A 167 -21.38 -3.04 -12.30
N PRO A 168 -22.10 -4.16 -12.32
CA PRO A 168 -21.96 -5.23 -11.33
C PRO A 168 -20.81 -6.19 -11.67
N ASP A 169 -19.62 -5.63 -11.92
CA ASP A 169 -18.53 -6.37 -12.57
C ASP A 169 -17.73 -7.31 -11.67
N GLY A 170 -18.00 -7.34 -10.36
CA GLY A 170 -17.30 -8.21 -9.42
C GLY A 170 -15.80 -7.94 -9.29
N ILE A 171 -15.31 -6.80 -9.78
CA ILE A 171 -13.88 -6.45 -9.81
C ILE A 171 -13.67 -5.09 -9.15
N HIS A 172 -14.40 -4.06 -9.59
CA HIS A 172 -14.17 -2.70 -9.13
C HIS A 172 -14.78 -2.46 -7.75
N LEU A 173 -14.10 -1.61 -6.98
CA LEU A 173 -14.44 -1.37 -5.59
C LEU A 173 -15.55 -0.33 -5.44
N THR A 174 -16.41 -0.55 -4.45
CA THR A 174 -17.27 0.51 -3.90
C THR A 174 -16.42 1.57 -3.20
N ILE A 175 -17.03 2.70 -2.82
CA ILE A 175 -16.36 3.70 -1.98
C ILE A 175 -15.86 3.04 -0.68
N THR A 176 -16.70 2.23 -0.03
CA THR A 176 -16.34 1.50 1.19
C THR A 176 -15.14 0.58 0.98
N GLY A 177 -15.05 -0.12 -0.16
CA GLY A 177 -13.88 -0.96 -0.44
C GLY A 177 -12.58 -0.17 -0.62
N LYS A 178 -12.65 1.00 -1.26
CA LYS A 178 -11.48 1.88 -1.41
C LYS A 178 -11.05 2.49 -0.09
N GLU A 179 -12.01 2.89 0.75
CA GLU A 179 -11.74 3.37 2.10
C GLU A 179 -11.15 2.28 2.98
N PHE A 180 -11.64 1.04 2.89
CA PHE A 180 -11.10 -0.10 3.62
C PHE A 180 -9.64 -0.40 3.25
N ILE A 181 -9.29 -0.39 1.95
CA ILE A 181 -7.88 -0.50 1.52
C ILE A 181 -7.05 0.63 2.12
N ALA A 182 -7.54 1.87 2.02
CA ALA A 182 -6.81 3.04 2.52
C ALA A 182 -6.61 3.00 4.04
N ASP A 183 -7.60 2.56 4.81
CA ASP A 183 -7.51 2.42 6.26
C ASP A 183 -6.53 1.32 6.66
N THR A 184 -6.63 0.14 6.01
CA THR A 184 -5.73 -0.99 6.24
C THR A 184 -4.28 -0.61 5.93
N LEU A 185 -4.06 0.04 4.78
CA LEU A 185 -2.74 0.49 4.34
C LEU A 185 -2.20 1.63 5.21
N ALA A 186 -3.05 2.57 5.64
CA ALA A 186 -2.62 3.65 6.53
C ALA A 186 -2.17 3.09 7.89
N ALA A 187 -2.91 2.14 8.46
CA ALA A 187 -2.53 1.46 9.70
C ALA A 187 -1.17 0.74 9.53
N TYR A 188 -1.00 0.00 8.42
CA TYR A 188 0.26 -0.67 8.12
C TYR A 188 1.43 0.32 8.00
N ILE A 189 1.24 1.42 7.26
CA ILE A 189 2.29 2.42 7.06
C ILE A 189 2.64 3.09 8.40
N LYS A 190 1.65 3.50 9.19
CA LYS A 190 1.87 4.13 10.50
C LYS A 190 2.59 3.21 11.48
N GLN A 191 2.44 1.89 11.34
CA GLN A 191 3.13 0.91 12.19
C GLN A 191 4.58 0.64 11.75
N ASN A 192 4.86 0.67 10.45
CA ASN A 192 6.13 0.17 9.90
C ASN A 192 7.08 1.27 9.38
N PHE A 193 6.60 2.51 9.25
CA PHE A 193 7.31 3.61 8.60
C PHE A 193 7.30 4.89 9.46
N THR A 194 7.55 4.74 10.76
CA THR A 194 7.49 5.82 11.79
C THR A 194 8.69 6.76 11.76
N GLU A 195 9.84 6.30 11.27
CA GLU A 195 11.11 7.02 11.31
C GLU A 195 11.20 8.14 10.26
N ASP A 196 10.26 8.21 9.32
CA ASP A 196 10.31 9.12 8.19
C ASP A 196 9.60 10.45 8.48
N GLU A 197 10.38 11.51 8.70
CA GLU A 197 9.84 12.89 8.86
C GLU A 197 9.09 13.37 7.61
N TYR A 198 9.57 12.98 6.43
CA TYR A 198 8.95 13.23 5.12
C TYR A 198 8.84 11.93 4.34
N LEU A 199 7.61 11.52 4.00
CA LEU A 199 7.33 10.27 3.29
C LEU A 199 6.58 10.55 1.99
N ILE A 200 7.27 10.38 0.86
CA ILE A 200 6.63 10.29 -0.45
C ILE A 200 6.29 8.83 -0.70
N VAL A 201 4.99 8.56 -0.86
CA VAL A 201 4.42 7.26 -1.19
C VAL A 201 3.90 7.30 -2.62
N VAL A 202 4.44 6.47 -3.51
CA VAL A 202 3.90 6.28 -4.86
C VAL A 202 3.08 4.99 -4.88
N CYS A 203 1.80 5.09 -5.21
CA CYS A 203 0.91 3.93 -5.35
C CYS A 203 0.82 3.56 -6.83
N MET A 204 1.47 2.46 -7.22
CA MET A 204 1.45 1.90 -8.58
C MET A 204 0.39 0.79 -8.68
N GLY A 205 -0.22 0.66 -9.86
CA GLY A 205 -1.12 -0.46 -10.09
C GLY A 205 -2.06 -0.27 -11.28
N ASP A 206 -3.17 -0.99 -11.22
CA ASP A 206 -4.20 -0.99 -12.26
C ASP A 206 -5.40 -0.09 -11.93
N SER A 207 -6.60 -0.42 -12.46
CA SER A 207 -7.83 0.31 -12.20
C SER A 207 -8.28 0.31 -10.74
N LEU A 208 -7.80 -0.63 -9.91
CA LEU A 208 -8.07 -0.63 -8.48
C LEU A 208 -7.26 0.44 -7.73
N THR A 209 -6.10 0.82 -8.27
CA THR A 209 -5.27 1.93 -7.77
C THR A 209 -5.68 3.27 -8.37
N ALA A 210 -6.08 3.29 -9.65
CA ALA A 210 -6.49 4.48 -10.37
C ALA A 210 -7.68 5.21 -9.72
N GLY A 211 -7.94 6.45 -10.15
CA GLY A 211 -9.19 7.14 -9.84
C GLY A 211 -9.09 8.58 -9.30
N GLY A 212 -7.96 9.28 -9.48
CA GLY A 212 -7.82 10.68 -9.06
C GLY A 212 -8.22 10.87 -7.58
N SER A 213 -9.15 11.80 -7.31
CA SER A 213 -9.69 12.06 -5.97
C SER A 213 -10.60 10.96 -5.40
N THR A 214 -10.92 9.94 -6.20
CA THR A 214 -11.84 8.85 -5.87
C THR A 214 -11.17 7.46 -5.82
N GLY A 215 -9.86 7.37 -6.02
CA GLY A 215 -9.07 6.14 -5.85
C GLY A 215 -8.61 5.96 -4.40
N TYR A 216 -8.25 4.74 -4.00
CA TYR A 216 -7.74 4.50 -2.63
C TYR A 216 -6.52 5.39 -2.27
N PRO A 217 -5.61 5.77 -3.19
CA PRO A 217 -4.48 6.64 -2.83
C PRO A 217 -4.92 8.02 -2.31
N ALA A 218 -6.04 8.56 -2.80
CA ALA A 218 -6.59 9.82 -2.31
C ALA A 218 -7.18 9.68 -0.89
N TYR A 219 -7.82 8.55 -0.59
CA TYR A 219 -8.27 8.25 0.78
C TYR A 219 -7.06 8.01 1.71
N LEU A 220 -6.05 7.28 1.25
CA LEU A 220 -4.80 7.03 1.98
C LEU A 220 -4.12 8.34 2.37
N GLN A 221 -4.03 9.30 1.44
CA GLN A 221 -3.47 10.63 1.72
C GLN A 221 -4.17 11.31 2.90
N LYS A 222 -5.50 11.22 2.98
CA LYS A 222 -6.29 11.80 4.08
C LYS A 222 -6.01 11.07 5.39
N LYS A 223 -5.95 9.74 5.38
CA LYS A 223 -5.72 8.91 6.58
C LYS A 223 -4.32 9.08 7.17
N LEU A 224 -3.31 9.22 6.31
CA LEU A 224 -1.92 9.46 6.74
C LEU A 224 -1.70 10.88 7.28
N ARG A 225 -2.52 11.85 6.86
CA ARG A 225 -2.49 13.23 7.40
C ARG A 225 -3.36 13.44 8.64
N ALA A 226 -4.29 12.53 8.91
CA ALA A 226 -5.08 12.57 10.13
C ALA A 226 -4.18 12.26 11.33
N LYS A 227 -4.23 13.15 12.33
CA LYS A 227 -3.54 13.01 13.62
C LYS A 227 -4.05 11.80 14.39
#